data_AF-A0A3C1VMK0-F1
#
_entry.id   AF-A0A3C1VMK0-F1
#
_cell.length_a   1.000
_cell.length_b   1.000
_cell.length_c   1.000
_cell.angle_alpha   90.00
_cell.angle_beta   90.00
_cell.angle_gamma   90.00
#
_symmetry.space_group_name_H-M   'P 1'
#
loop_
_entity.id
_entity.type
_entity.pdbx_description
1 polymer ?
#
loop_
_entity_poly.entity_id
_entity_poly.type
_entity_poly.pdbx_seq_one_letter_code
_entity_poly.pdbx_strand_id
1 'polypeptide(L)'
;GLTEDEANEKFDKIKIYKSEFTPMADALLDHKTTTALKLVCEGDDEKIVGCHIMGHGADEMLQGFAVAIKMGATKKQFDDTIAIHPTSAEELVTLR
;
A
#
# COMPACT_ATOMS: atom_id res chain seq x y z
N GLY A 1 1.43 3.61 -9.99
CA GLY A 1 2.71 2.94 -10.29
C GLY A 1 2.44 1.73 -11.16
N LEU A 2 3.36 0.78 -11.21
CA LEU A 2 3.19 -0.46 -11.96
C LEU A 2 2.24 -1.43 -11.25
N THR A 3 1.48 -2.20 -12.02
CA THR A 3 0.83 -3.42 -11.52
C THR A 3 1.88 -4.50 -11.22
N GLU A 4 1.45 -5.59 -10.59
CA GLU A 4 2.30 -6.75 -10.36
C GLU A 4 2.73 -7.40 -11.68
N ASP A 5 1.83 -7.54 -12.65
CA ASP A 5 2.14 -8.11 -13.97
C ASP A 5 3.13 -7.22 -14.74
N GLU A 6 2.89 -5.91 -14.77
CA GLU A 6 3.80 -4.95 -15.41
C GLU A 6 5.19 -4.91 -14.73
N ALA A 7 5.26 -5.18 -13.43
CA ALA A 7 6.53 -5.26 -12.71
C ALA A 7 7.27 -6.58 -12.99
N ASN A 8 6.56 -7.71 -13.06
CA ASN A 8 7.12 -9.00 -13.45
C ASN A 8 7.72 -8.98 -14.86
N GLU A 9 7.11 -8.23 -15.79
CA GLU A 9 7.64 -8.07 -17.14
C GLU A 9 8.92 -7.21 -17.21
N LYS A 10 9.15 -6.35 -16.20
CA LYS A 10 10.21 -5.34 -16.22
C LYS A 10 11.40 -5.65 -15.30
N PHE A 11 11.19 -6.42 -14.25
CA PHE A 11 12.19 -6.65 -13.21
C PHE A 11 12.31 -8.14 -12.88
N ASP A 12 13.54 -8.59 -12.66
CA ASP A 12 13.83 -9.99 -12.29
C ASP A 12 13.46 -10.31 -10.84
N LYS A 13 13.49 -9.29 -9.97
CA LYS A 13 13.24 -9.43 -8.53
C LYS A 13 12.17 -8.45 -8.09
N ILE A 14 11.01 -9.01 -7.74
CA ILE A 14 9.90 -8.25 -7.17
C ILE A 14 9.47 -8.86 -5.84
N LYS A 15 8.90 -8.02 -4.98
CA LYS A 15 8.26 -8.43 -3.74
C LYS A 15 6.93 -7.72 -3.60
N ILE A 16 5.91 -8.50 -3.22
CA ILE A 16 4.54 -8.03 -3.11
C ILE A 16 4.12 -8.08 -1.65
N TYR A 17 3.61 -6.96 -1.15
CA TYR A 17 2.96 -6.87 0.15
C TYR A 17 1.48 -6.59 -0.07
N LYS A 18 0.60 -7.30 0.65
CA LYS A 18 -0.85 -7.14 0.53
C LYS A 18 -1.55 -7.25 1.88
N SER A 19 -2.61 -6.48 2.05
CA SER A 19 -3.51 -6.56 3.21
C SER A 19 -4.94 -6.42 2.74
N GLU A 20 -5.85 -7.16 3.38
CA GLU A 20 -7.28 -7.09 3.19
C GLU A 20 -7.95 -7.02 4.56
N PHE A 21 -8.81 -6.03 4.78
CA PHE A 21 -9.47 -5.80 6.07
C PHE A 21 -10.81 -5.10 5.90
N THR A 22 -11.67 -5.19 6.91
CA THR A 22 -12.86 -4.33 7.01
C THR A 22 -12.47 -3.03 7.71
N PRO A 23 -12.67 -1.85 7.09
CA PRO A 23 -12.32 -0.59 7.73
C PRO A 23 -13.18 -0.34 8.98
N MET A 24 -12.65 0.38 9.96
CA MET A 24 -13.37 0.67 11.21
C MET A 24 -14.71 1.40 10.96
N ALA A 25 -14.81 2.18 9.88
CA ALA A 25 -16.04 2.85 9.45
C ALA A 25 -17.20 1.86 9.24
N ASP A 26 -16.91 0.63 8.82
CA ASP A 26 -17.89 -0.41 8.53
C ASP A 26 -18.06 -1.39 9.70
N ALA A 27 -17.36 -1.21 10.82
CA ALA A 27 -17.25 -2.22 11.89
C ALA A 27 -18.62 -2.64 12.46
N LEU A 28 -19.57 -1.70 12.53
CA LEU A 28 -20.91 -1.86 13.09
C LEU A 28 -22.01 -2.05 12.02
N LEU A 29 -21.64 -2.10 10.74
CA LEU A 29 -22.61 -2.31 9.65
C LEU A 29 -22.91 -3.80 9.48
N ASP A 30 -24.16 -4.11 9.11
CA ASP A 30 -24.59 -5.47 8.75
C ASP A 30 -23.92 -5.94 7.44
N HIS A 31 -23.70 -5.01 6.52
CA HIS A 31 -23.00 -5.24 5.26
C HIS A 31 -21.66 -4.50 5.27
N LYS A 32 -20.58 -5.27 5.33
CA LYS A 32 -19.20 -4.78 5.44
C LYS A 32 -18.54 -4.75 4.07
N THR A 33 -17.84 -3.67 3.76
CA THR A 33 -16.96 -3.61 2.59
C THR A 33 -15.54 -4.00 2.98
N THR A 34 -14.80 -4.54 2.02
CA THR A 34 -13.38 -4.89 2.20
C THR A 34 -12.53 -3.79 1.60
N THR A 35 -11.55 -3.32 2.37
CA THR A 35 -10.42 -2.55 1.85
C THR A 35 -9.28 -3.50 1.51
N ALA A 36 -8.72 -3.35 0.32
CA ALA A 36 -7.57 -4.12 -0.16
C ALA A 36 -6.42 -3.17 -0.54
N LEU A 37 -5.22 -3.54 -0.12
CA LEU A 37 -3.99 -2.80 -0.35
C LEU A 37 -2.94 -3.70 -0.99
N LYS A 38 -2.14 -3.15 -1.91
CA LYS A 38 -0.97 -3.83 -2.48
C LYS A 38 0.19 -2.85 -2.68
N LEU A 39 1.36 -3.19 -2.15
CA LEU A 39 2.63 -2.59 -2.52
C LEU A 39 3.42 -3.53 -3.41
N VAL A 40 3.96 -2.99 -4.50
CA VAL A 40 4.83 -3.68 -5.44
C VAL A 40 6.22 -3.07 -5.30
N CYS A 41 7.18 -3.89 -4.86
CA CYS A 41 8.56 -3.47 -4.62
C CYS A 41 9.51 -4.21 -5.57
N GLU A 42 10.58 -3.54 -6.01
CA GLU A 42 11.63 -4.12 -6.84
C GLU A 42 12.99 -4.14 -6.14
N GLY A 43 13.82 -5.11 -6.52
CA GLY A 43 15.22 -5.17 -6.12
C GLY A 43 15.45 -5.65 -4.69
N ASP A 44 16.71 -5.60 -4.26
CA ASP A 44 17.14 -5.98 -2.91
C ASP A 44 16.75 -4.93 -1.86
N ASP A 45 16.73 -3.65 -2.26
CA ASP A 45 16.36 -2.51 -1.39
C ASP A 45 14.84 -2.30 -1.30
N GLU A 46 14.05 -3.14 -1.99
CA GLU A 46 12.59 -3.10 -2.03
C GLU A 46 12.04 -1.70 -2.34
N LYS A 47 12.54 -1.10 -3.42
CA LYS A 47 12.04 0.19 -3.91
C LYS A 47 10.60 0.05 -4.37
N ILE A 48 9.73 0.95 -3.91
CA ILE A 48 8.30 0.89 -4.22
C ILE A 48 8.08 1.39 -5.65
N VAL A 49 7.58 0.51 -6.51
CA VAL A 49 7.23 0.82 -7.92
C VAL A 49 5.73 0.80 -8.18
N GLY A 50 4.94 0.24 -7.27
CA GLY A 50 3.49 0.22 -7.32
C GLY A 50 2.86 0.34 -5.93
N CYS A 51 1.78 1.10 -5.84
CA CYS A 51 0.94 1.22 -4.65
C CYS A 51 -0.51 1.27 -5.12
N HIS A 52 -1.31 0.29 -4.68
CA HIS A 52 -2.67 0.09 -5.12
C HIS A 52 -3.57 -0.01 -3.89
N ILE A 53 -4.67 0.74 -3.91
CA ILE A 53 -5.64 0.78 -2.82
C ILE A 53 -7.03 0.70 -3.43
N MET A 54 -7.87 -0.17 -2.88
CA MET A 54 -9.31 -0.21 -3.15
C MET A 54 -10.03 -0.24 -1.82
N GLY A 55 -10.88 0.75 -1.54
CA GLY A 55 -11.60 0.85 -0.29
C GLY A 55 -11.94 2.29 0.08
N HIS A 56 -12.55 2.48 1.24
CA HIS A 56 -12.93 3.79 1.74
C HIS A 56 -11.71 4.70 1.95
N GLY A 57 -11.76 5.94 1.44
CA GLY A 57 -10.69 6.94 1.56
C GLY A 57 -9.52 6.78 0.58
N ALA A 58 -9.57 5.81 -0.35
CA ALA A 58 -8.51 5.59 -1.35
C ALA A 58 -8.22 6.82 -2.21
N ASP A 59 -9.24 7.62 -2.46
CA ASP A 59 -9.25 8.89 -3.20
C ASP A 59 -8.32 9.94 -2.58
N GLU A 60 -8.26 10.02 -1.25
CA GLU A 60 -7.40 10.99 -0.54
C GLU A 60 -6.06 10.39 -0.10
N MET A 61 -6.02 9.10 0.25
CA MET A 61 -4.80 8.44 0.76
C MET A 61 -3.64 8.47 -0.25
N LEU A 62 -3.92 8.16 -1.52
CA LEU A 62 -2.88 7.91 -2.52
C LEU A 62 -2.00 9.14 -2.83
N GLN A 63 -2.50 10.36 -2.63
CA GLN A 63 -1.79 11.57 -3.04
C GLN A 63 -0.47 11.77 -2.29
N GLY A 64 -0.45 11.51 -0.97
CA GLY A 64 0.78 11.59 -0.17
C GLY A 64 1.79 10.51 -0.57
N PHE A 65 1.34 9.27 -0.75
CA PHE A 65 2.19 8.16 -1.17
C PHE A 65 2.75 8.35 -2.58
N ALA A 66 2.02 9.01 -3.48
CA ALA A 66 2.52 9.34 -4.82
C ALA A 66 3.77 10.24 -4.77
N VAL A 67 3.82 11.19 -3.83
CA VAL A 67 5.03 12.03 -3.61
C VAL A 67 6.20 11.18 -3.13
N ALA A 68 5.99 10.32 -2.13
CA ALA A 68 7.03 9.44 -1.60
C ALA A 68 7.59 8.48 -2.68
N ILE A 69 6.71 7.86 -3.47
CA ILE A 69 7.10 6.97 -4.58
C ILE A 69 7.88 7.75 -5.64
N LYS A 70 7.47 8.98 -5.97
CA LYS A 70 8.20 9.84 -6.92
C LYS A 70 9.61 10.17 -6.42
N MET A 71 9.81 10.29 -5.11
CA MET A 71 11.12 10.47 -4.46
C MET A 71 11.94 9.16 -4.40
N GLY A 72 11.38 8.02 -4.82
CA GLY A 72 12.05 6.74 -4.81
C GLY A 72 11.98 6.00 -3.47
N ALA A 73 10.87 6.18 -2.72
CA ALA A 73 10.70 5.54 -1.43
C ALA A 73 10.89 4.01 -1.47
N THR A 74 11.52 3.46 -0.44
CA THR A 74 11.65 2.00 -0.23
C THR A 74 10.66 1.50 0.82
N LYS A 75 10.43 0.19 0.85
CA LYS A 75 9.60 -0.44 1.88
C LYS A 75 10.09 -0.13 3.30
N LYS A 76 11.42 -0.09 3.50
CA LYS A 76 12.02 0.29 4.78
C LYS A 76 11.59 1.70 5.24
N GLN A 77 11.50 2.67 4.33
CA GLN A 77 11.07 4.03 4.69
C GLN A 77 9.59 4.10 5.06
N PHE A 78 8.75 3.24 4.48
CA PHE A 78 7.36 3.08 4.91
C PHE A 78 7.33 2.48 6.33
N ASP A 79 8.13 1.44 6.60
CA ASP A 79 8.20 0.79 7.92
C ASP A 79 8.79 1.67 9.03
N ASP A 80 9.71 2.57 8.68
CA ASP A 80 10.28 3.55 9.60
C ASP A 80 9.28 4.70 9.91
N THR A 81 8.16 4.79 9.19
CA THR A 81 7.14 5.82 9.40
C THR A 81 6.12 5.38 10.46
N ILE A 82 5.91 6.22 11.48
CA ILE A 82 4.95 5.94 12.56
C ILE A 82 3.52 5.97 12.01
N ALA A 83 2.79 4.90 12.25
CA ALA A 83 1.37 4.75 11.92
C ALA A 83 0.48 5.81 12.61
N ILE A 84 -0.52 6.31 11.89
CA ILE A 84 -1.61 7.13 12.45
C ILE A 84 -2.79 6.21 12.72
N HIS A 85 -3.17 6.07 13.99
CA HIS A 85 -4.20 5.12 14.41
C HIS A 85 -5.44 5.83 15.00
N PRO A 86 -6.67 5.38 14.68
CA PRO A 86 -7.04 4.32 13.73
C PRO A 86 -7.30 4.85 12.31
N THR A 87 -6.58 4.35 11.29
CA THR A 87 -6.82 4.72 9.89
C THR A 87 -6.59 3.57 8.92
N SER A 88 -7.32 3.51 7.80
CA SER A 88 -7.01 2.56 6.71
C SER A 88 -5.62 2.80 6.09
N ALA A 89 -5.13 4.05 6.14
CA ALA A 89 -3.84 4.43 5.57
C ALA A 89 -2.66 3.83 6.34
N GLU A 90 -2.82 3.61 7.64
CA GLU A 90 -1.75 3.08 8.50
C GLU A 90 -1.29 1.69 8.05
N GLU A 91 -2.19 0.91 7.46
CA GLU A 91 -1.89 -0.42 6.95
C GLU A 91 -0.76 -0.38 5.91
N LEU A 92 -0.64 0.67 5.08
CA LEU A 92 0.45 0.78 4.11
C LEU A 92 1.84 0.89 4.76
N VAL A 93 1.93 1.42 5.98
CA VAL A 93 3.19 1.57 6.74
C VAL A 93 3.38 0.48 7.80
N THR A 94 2.47 -0.50 7.89
CA THR A 94 2.57 -1.64 8.82
C THR A 94 2.55 -3.02 8.13
N LEU A 95 2.44 -3.05 6.79
CA LEU A 95 2.50 -4.26 5.95
C LEU A 95 3.74 -5.13 6.23
N ARG A 96 3.57 -6.46 6.24
CA ARG A 96 4.64 -7.46 6.46
C ARG A 96 4.68 -8.54 5.40
#